data_AF-A0A7S1IF34-F1
#
_entry.id   AF-A0A7S1IF34-F1
#
_cell.length_a   1.000
_cell.length_b   1.000
_cell.length_c   1.000
_cell.angle_alpha   90.00
_cell.angle_beta   90.00
_cell.angle_gamma   90.00
#
_symmetry.space_group_name_H-M   'P 1'
#
loop_
_entity.id
_entity.type
_entity.pdbx_description
1 polymer ?
#
loop_
_entity_poly.entity_id
_entity_poly.type
_entity_poly.pdbx_seq_one_letter_code
_entity_poly.pdbx_strand_id
1 'polypeptide(L)'
;VDQEGREELVHTNAELRRRGTHFIAVESRGAFGCLFTDFGDEFVVHDVDGLEPRRHVITHISSAETAELVVDEESGLALGLSVGDLVQIDHVEGLAGINGTRHEVRAVTGPHSLRIGSTEHMGTYLRGGYLTPVKRPETLRFRPLGEALQAPECIVTDYADPDRPRQSHVAWLALHRWRRANGRWPQAYHEEDAAGVVQLAQAIDPSVPSNLVRMLAYTAGGRLNPLACFMGGMAAQEVLKGCSGKFRPVQQWLYFDAADCLPSPAEQQQLANFHTEGARYDGQVVVLGCQAQEVLKNMNFFVVGAGALGCELLKNLALMGAGAGPKGSVTVTDMDAI
;
A
#
# COMPACT_ATOMS: atom_id res chain seq x y z
N VAL A 1 22.23 3.25 11.06
CA VAL A 1 22.19 2.36 9.87
C VAL A 1 23.29 2.66 8.85
N ASP A 2 24.45 3.12 9.34
CA ASP A 2 25.75 2.45 9.21
C ASP A 2 25.71 0.90 9.19
N GLN A 3 26.87 0.27 8.95
CA GLN A 3 27.14 -1.12 8.53
C GLN A 3 26.20 -2.24 9.03
N GLU A 4 25.59 -2.11 10.21
CA GLU A 4 24.70 -3.08 10.84
C GLU A 4 23.31 -3.15 10.19
N GLY A 5 22.77 -2.05 9.67
CA GLY A 5 21.33 -1.92 9.46
C GLY A 5 20.61 -3.00 8.64
N ARG A 6 21.13 -3.38 7.47
CA ARG A 6 20.43 -4.37 6.63
C ARG A 6 20.73 -5.82 7.02
N GLU A 7 21.95 -6.11 7.44
CA GLU A 7 22.30 -7.45 7.96
C GLU A 7 21.56 -7.70 9.28
N GLU A 8 21.44 -6.66 10.12
CA GLU A 8 20.61 -6.62 11.32
C GLU A 8 19.12 -6.77 10.98
N LEU A 9 18.59 -6.09 9.95
CA LEU A 9 17.19 -6.27 9.52
C LEU A 9 16.93 -7.69 9.02
N VAL A 10 17.84 -8.29 8.26
CA VAL A 10 17.72 -9.70 7.79
C VAL A 10 17.77 -10.65 8.98
N HIS A 11 18.69 -10.43 9.92
CA HIS A 11 18.79 -11.22 11.15
C HIS A 11 17.54 -11.08 12.03
N THR A 12 17.07 -9.85 12.22
CA THR A 12 15.87 -9.51 12.99
C THR A 12 14.63 -10.13 12.38
N ASN A 13 14.45 -10.02 11.06
CA ASN A 13 13.35 -10.66 10.35
C ASN A 13 13.38 -12.19 10.54
N ALA A 14 14.54 -12.83 10.41
CA ALA A 14 14.67 -14.28 10.61
C ALA A 14 14.40 -14.72 12.06
N GLU A 15 14.80 -13.92 13.06
CA GLU A 15 14.48 -14.16 14.48
C GLU A 15 12.98 -14.00 14.76
N LEU A 16 12.35 -12.94 14.26
CA LEU A 16 10.92 -12.70 14.44
C LEU A 16 10.07 -13.78 13.77
N ARG A 17 10.47 -14.24 12.58
CA ARG A 17 9.82 -15.34 11.89
C ARG A 17 9.84 -16.63 12.71
N ARG A 18 10.98 -16.96 13.33
CA ARG A 18 11.10 -18.13 14.23
C ARG A 18 10.17 -18.04 15.46
N ARG A 19 9.79 -16.83 15.85
CA ARG A 19 8.87 -16.57 16.97
C ARG A 19 7.41 -16.42 16.52
N GLY A 20 7.10 -16.62 15.24
CA GLY A 20 5.76 -16.39 14.69
C GLY A 20 5.31 -14.93 14.79
N THR A 21 6.25 -13.98 14.75
CA THR A 21 5.98 -12.54 14.82
C THR A 21 6.09 -11.90 13.45
N HIS A 22 5.09 -11.12 13.09
CA HIS A 22 5.06 -10.34 11.85
C HIS A 22 6.17 -9.28 11.81
N PHE A 23 6.70 -9.02 10.63
CA PHE A 23 7.75 -8.03 10.40
C PHE A 23 7.34 -7.04 9.32
N ILE A 24 7.56 -5.76 9.58
CA ILE A 24 7.35 -4.67 8.62
C ILE A 24 8.58 -3.77 8.68
N ALA A 25 9.16 -3.47 7.52
CA ALA A 25 10.23 -2.49 7.40
C ALA A 25 9.77 -1.37 6.46
N VAL A 26 10.00 -0.13 6.86
CA VAL A 26 9.66 1.05 6.05
C VAL A 26 10.81 2.05 6.10
N GLU A 27 11.17 2.60 4.95
CA GLU A 27 12.16 3.65 4.84
C GLU A 27 11.70 4.72 3.86
N SER A 28 11.87 5.99 4.25
CA SER A 28 11.71 7.14 3.36
C SER A 28 13.01 7.96 3.30
N ARG A 29 13.41 8.32 2.08
CA ARG A 29 14.64 9.05 1.76
C ARG A 29 14.34 10.04 0.64
N GLY A 30 14.50 11.33 0.91
CA GLY A 30 14.23 12.35 -0.08
C GLY A 30 12.79 12.29 -0.60
N ALA A 31 12.65 12.02 -1.90
CA ALA A 31 11.37 11.82 -2.59
C ALA A 31 10.99 10.35 -2.79
N PHE A 32 11.70 9.40 -2.17
CA PHE A 32 11.53 7.96 -2.37
C PHE A 32 11.15 7.23 -1.08
N GLY A 33 10.26 6.26 -1.18
CA GLY A 33 9.82 5.39 -0.10
C GLY A 33 9.89 3.91 -0.50
N CYS A 34 10.22 3.06 0.46
CA CYS A 34 10.04 1.63 0.33
C CYS A 34 9.41 1.04 1.59
N LEU A 35 8.59 0.01 1.39
CA LEU A 35 7.94 -0.76 2.46
C LEU A 35 8.07 -2.25 2.13
N PHE A 36 8.37 -3.03 3.16
CA PHE A 36 8.45 -4.49 3.10
C PHE A 36 7.59 -5.10 4.20
N THR A 37 6.91 -6.19 3.86
CA THR A 37 6.07 -6.98 4.77
C THR A 37 6.51 -8.45 4.74
N ASP A 38 6.58 -9.04 5.92
CA ASP A 38 6.73 -10.48 6.10
C ASP A 38 5.85 -10.96 7.26
N PHE A 39 4.74 -11.61 6.94
CA PHE A 39 3.81 -12.18 7.92
C PHE A 39 3.97 -13.70 8.09
N GLY A 40 5.10 -14.27 7.66
CA GLY A 40 5.43 -15.67 7.88
C GLY A 40 5.03 -16.61 6.74
N ASP A 41 5.21 -17.90 6.98
CA ASP A 41 4.99 -18.96 5.97
C ASP A 41 3.51 -19.18 5.65
N GLU A 42 2.63 -18.90 6.62
CA GLU A 42 1.17 -19.07 6.49
C GLU A 42 0.46 -17.94 7.23
N PHE A 43 -0.08 -16.99 6.47
CA PHE A 43 -0.88 -15.87 6.99
C PHE A 43 -2.31 -15.96 6.43
N VAL A 44 -3.29 -16.11 7.32
CA VAL A 44 -4.70 -16.26 6.91
C VAL A 44 -5.38 -14.89 6.87
N VAL A 45 -5.90 -14.53 5.70
CA VAL A 45 -6.73 -13.35 5.46
C VAL A 45 -8.18 -13.77 5.40
N HIS A 46 -9.00 -13.34 6.36
CA HIS A 46 -10.42 -13.68 6.44
C HIS A 46 -11.30 -12.82 5.53
N ASP A 47 -10.82 -11.62 5.21
CA ASP A 47 -11.55 -10.64 4.42
C ASP A 47 -10.55 -9.85 3.58
N VAL A 48 -10.46 -10.16 2.28
CA VAL A 48 -9.40 -9.63 1.41
C VAL A 48 -9.62 -8.17 0.98
N ASP A 49 -10.86 -7.72 0.87
CA ASP A 49 -11.22 -6.42 0.29
C ASP A 49 -11.97 -5.49 1.27
N GLY A 50 -12.44 -6.01 2.41
CA GLY A 50 -13.23 -5.27 3.40
C GLY A 50 -14.65 -4.92 2.98
N LEU A 51 -15.12 -5.40 1.81
CA LEU A 51 -16.44 -5.10 1.28
C LEU A 51 -17.51 -5.96 1.94
N GLU A 52 -18.63 -5.39 2.37
CA GLU A 52 -19.72 -6.22 2.89
C GLU A 52 -20.27 -7.14 1.78
N PRO A 53 -20.45 -8.45 2.04
CA PRO A 53 -21.02 -9.36 1.05
C PRO A 53 -22.41 -8.90 0.61
N ARG A 54 -22.58 -8.70 -0.69
CA ARG A 54 -23.86 -8.25 -1.23
C ARG A 54 -24.92 -9.34 -1.08
N ARG A 55 -26.07 -8.98 -0.53
CA ARG A 55 -27.24 -9.87 -0.48
C ARG A 55 -28.03 -9.79 -1.78
N HIS A 56 -28.41 -10.94 -2.31
CA HIS A 56 -29.26 -11.07 -3.50
C HIS A 56 -30.61 -11.65 -3.09
N VAL A 57 -31.69 -11.07 -3.62
CA VAL A 57 -33.06 -11.57 -3.37
C VAL A 57 -33.27 -12.83 -4.19
N ILE A 58 -33.72 -13.90 -3.57
CA ILE A 58 -34.02 -15.17 -4.25
C ILE A 58 -35.40 -15.08 -4.88
N THR A 59 -35.50 -15.47 -6.15
CA THR A 59 -36.78 -15.56 -6.88
C THR A 59 -37.23 -17.00 -7.05
N HIS A 60 -36.30 -17.96 -7.11
CA HIS A 60 -36.60 -19.37 -7.26
C HIS A 60 -35.53 -20.30 -6.68
N ILE A 61 -35.95 -21.44 -6.12
CA ILE A 61 -35.10 -22.59 -5.80
C ILE A 61 -35.82 -23.88 -6.22
N SER A 62 -35.18 -24.71 -7.04
CA SER A 62 -35.75 -26.00 -7.45
C SER A 62 -35.54 -27.08 -6.36
N SER A 63 -36.40 -28.10 -6.36
CA SER A 63 -36.25 -29.30 -5.51
C SER A 63 -35.58 -30.42 -6.32
N ALA A 64 -34.27 -30.58 -6.18
CA ALA A 64 -33.49 -31.59 -6.91
C ALA A 64 -32.17 -31.90 -6.18
N GLU A 65 -31.54 -33.04 -6.53
CA GLU A 65 -30.21 -33.42 -6.04
C GLU A 65 -29.13 -32.35 -6.34
N THR A 66 -29.29 -31.63 -7.46
CA THR A 66 -28.52 -30.42 -7.78
C THR A 66 -29.52 -29.30 -8.08
N ALA A 67 -29.82 -28.50 -7.07
CA ALA A 67 -30.88 -27.50 -7.15
C ALA A 67 -30.44 -26.26 -7.94
N GLU A 68 -31.33 -25.77 -8.80
CA GLU A 68 -31.19 -24.51 -9.51
C GLU A 68 -31.69 -23.39 -8.59
N LEU A 69 -30.90 -22.35 -8.40
CA LEU A 69 -31.23 -21.15 -7.64
C LEU A 69 -31.13 -19.94 -8.54
N VAL A 70 -32.19 -19.15 -8.58
CA VAL A 70 -32.28 -17.92 -9.36
C VAL A 70 -32.47 -16.75 -8.40
N VAL A 71 -31.70 -15.69 -8.63
CA VAL A 71 -31.85 -14.42 -7.91
C VAL A 71 -32.47 -13.36 -8.80
N ASP A 72 -32.95 -12.31 -8.16
CA ASP A 72 -33.56 -11.18 -8.84
C ASP A 72 -32.56 -10.36 -9.68
N GLU A 73 -33.05 -9.84 -10.81
CA GLU A 73 -32.26 -9.11 -11.80
C GLU A 73 -32.25 -7.59 -11.57
N GLU A 74 -33.06 -7.02 -10.65
CA GLU A 74 -33.23 -5.56 -10.50
C GLU A 74 -31.93 -4.82 -10.22
N SER A 75 -30.94 -5.52 -9.66
CA SER A 75 -29.62 -4.95 -9.41
C SER A 75 -28.78 -4.67 -10.66
N GLY A 76 -29.14 -5.25 -11.82
CA GLY A 76 -28.40 -5.16 -13.08
C GLY A 76 -26.96 -5.70 -13.03
N LEU A 77 -26.58 -6.35 -11.93
CA LEU A 77 -25.20 -6.78 -11.65
C LEU A 77 -25.18 -8.29 -11.46
N ALA A 78 -24.26 -8.96 -12.16
CA ALA A 78 -24.06 -10.40 -12.02
C ALA A 78 -23.68 -10.78 -10.58
N LEU A 79 -23.94 -12.03 -10.22
CA LEU A 79 -23.62 -12.60 -8.89
C LEU A 79 -22.13 -12.50 -8.52
N GLY A 80 -21.24 -12.49 -9.51
CA GLY A 80 -19.78 -12.44 -9.29
C GLY A 80 -19.22 -13.69 -8.60
N LEU A 81 -19.96 -14.79 -8.61
CA LEU A 81 -19.59 -16.07 -8.01
C LEU A 81 -18.97 -17.01 -9.05
N SER A 82 -18.09 -17.89 -8.58
CA SER A 82 -17.42 -18.96 -9.33
C SER A 82 -17.79 -20.33 -8.76
N VAL A 83 -17.57 -21.38 -9.55
CA VAL A 83 -17.70 -22.77 -9.06
C VAL A 83 -16.76 -22.98 -7.87
N GLY A 84 -17.28 -23.54 -6.79
CA GLY A 84 -16.57 -23.70 -5.53
C GLY A 84 -16.80 -22.56 -4.54
N ASP A 85 -17.38 -21.42 -4.90
CA ASP A 85 -17.68 -20.39 -3.90
C ASP A 85 -18.74 -20.86 -2.90
N LEU A 86 -18.73 -20.28 -1.70
CA LEU A 86 -19.75 -20.59 -0.69
C LEU A 86 -20.79 -19.49 -0.64
N VAL A 87 -22.05 -19.88 -0.48
CA VAL A 87 -23.17 -18.96 -0.26
C VAL A 87 -23.96 -19.38 0.97
N GLN A 88 -24.49 -18.41 1.71
CA GLN A 88 -25.43 -18.63 2.80
C GLN A 88 -26.83 -18.25 2.33
N ILE A 89 -27.81 -19.11 2.62
CA ILE A 89 -29.21 -18.91 2.26
C ILE A 89 -30.03 -18.74 3.53
N ASP A 90 -30.93 -17.76 3.53
CA ASP A 90 -31.78 -17.47 4.69
C ASP A 90 -33.12 -16.82 4.29
N HIS A 91 -34.10 -16.85 5.19
CA HIS A 91 -35.45 -16.27 5.05
C HIS A 91 -36.29 -16.80 3.87
N VAL A 92 -36.04 -18.04 3.43
CA VAL A 92 -36.82 -18.73 2.40
C VAL A 92 -38.08 -19.33 3.01
N GLU A 93 -39.24 -19.03 2.42
CA GLU A 93 -40.52 -19.66 2.79
C GLU A 93 -40.72 -20.94 1.94
N GLY A 94 -41.09 -22.04 2.60
CA GLY A 94 -41.39 -23.33 1.96
C GLY A 94 -40.24 -24.34 1.90
N LEU A 95 -38.97 -23.90 2.02
CA LEU A 95 -37.81 -24.77 2.27
C LEU A 95 -37.23 -24.50 3.66
N ALA A 96 -37.84 -25.02 4.72
CA ALA A 96 -37.35 -24.72 6.08
C ALA A 96 -35.91 -25.21 6.31
N GLY A 97 -35.52 -26.33 5.70
CA GLY A 97 -34.20 -26.93 5.86
C GLY A 97 -33.03 -26.15 5.24
N ILE A 98 -33.32 -25.15 4.39
CA ILE A 98 -32.27 -24.38 3.70
C ILE A 98 -31.83 -23.13 4.49
N ASN A 99 -32.67 -22.64 5.41
CA ASN A 99 -32.41 -21.39 6.11
C ASN A 99 -31.26 -21.52 7.11
N GLY A 100 -30.31 -20.58 7.08
CA GLY A 100 -29.11 -20.56 7.91
C GLY A 100 -28.02 -21.54 7.46
N THR A 101 -28.20 -22.22 6.32
CA THR A 101 -27.24 -23.21 5.81
C THR A 101 -26.29 -22.59 4.77
N ARG A 102 -25.11 -23.20 4.62
CA ARG A 102 -24.10 -22.82 3.63
C ARG A 102 -24.01 -23.86 2.53
N HIS A 103 -23.90 -23.40 1.29
CA HIS A 103 -23.87 -24.23 0.11
C HIS A 103 -22.69 -23.85 -0.78
N GLU A 104 -22.05 -24.86 -1.37
CA GLU A 104 -21.05 -24.65 -2.41
C GLU A 104 -21.74 -24.46 -3.77
N VAL A 105 -21.28 -23.47 -4.54
CA VAL A 105 -21.69 -23.25 -5.91
C VAL A 105 -21.16 -24.38 -6.79
N ARG A 106 -22.07 -25.25 -7.26
CA ARG A 106 -21.77 -26.40 -8.11
C ARG A 106 -21.60 -26.01 -9.58
N ALA A 107 -22.38 -25.03 -10.04
CA ALA A 107 -22.28 -24.48 -11.38
C ALA A 107 -22.82 -23.04 -11.40
N VAL A 108 -22.26 -22.20 -12.27
CA VAL A 108 -22.83 -20.89 -12.60
C VAL A 108 -23.58 -21.06 -13.92
N THR A 109 -24.90 -21.01 -13.88
CA THR A 109 -25.77 -21.30 -15.04
C THR A 109 -26.16 -20.05 -15.82
N GLY A 110 -25.95 -18.87 -15.23
CA GLY A 110 -26.21 -17.57 -15.82
C GLY A 110 -25.71 -16.43 -14.93
N PRO A 111 -25.89 -15.17 -15.35
CA PRO A 111 -25.47 -14.00 -14.56
C PRO A 111 -26.22 -13.89 -13.22
N HIS A 112 -27.44 -14.42 -13.14
CA HIS A 112 -28.33 -14.37 -11.98
C HIS A 112 -28.82 -15.77 -11.54
N SER A 113 -28.17 -16.84 -12.01
CA SER A 113 -28.56 -18.20 -11.68
C SER A 113 -27.35 -19.10 -11.46
N LEU A 114 -27.49 -20.00 -10.49
CA LEU A 114 -26.45 -20.96 -10.12
C LEU A 114 -27.07 -22.27 -9.66
N ARG A 115 -26.23 -23.29 -9.51
CA ARG A 115 -26.60 -24.57 -8.91
C ARG A 115 -25.93 -24.78 -7.57
N ILE A 116 -26.70 -25.29 -6.61
CA ILE A 116 -26.23 -25.70 -5.29
C ILE A 116 -26.41 -27.22 -5.11
N GLY A 117 -26.08 -27.73 -3.93
CA GLY A 117 -26.29 -29.14 -3.58
C GLY A 117 -27.77 -29.54 -3.48
N SER A 118 -28.01 -30.73 -2.95
CA SER A 118 -29.35 -31.29 -2.86
C SER A 118 -30.24 -30.48 -1.93
N THR A 119 -31.41 -30.12 -2.44
CA THR A 119 -32.54 -29.57 -1.67
C THR A 119 -33.66 -30.60 -1.51
N GLU A 120 -33.41 -31.85 -1.91
CA GLU A 120 -34.37 -32.94 -1.77
C GLU A 120 -34.68 -33.14 -0.29
N HIS A 121 -35.95 -33.38 0.01
CA HIS A 121 -36.47 -33.53 1.37
C HIS A 121 -36.46 -32.24 2.23
N MET A 122 -36.18 -31.06 1.66
CA MET A 122 -36.23 -29.78 2.39
C MET A 122 -37.58 -29.03 2.28
N GLY A 123 -38.49 -29.51 1.43
CA GLY A 123 -39.76 -28.85 1.11
C GLY A 123 -39.77 -28.24 -0.29
N THR A 124 -40.75 -27.36 -0.57
CA THR A 124 -40.94 -26.74 -1.88
C THR A 124 -40.91 -25.23 -1.75
N TYR A 125 -40.19 -24.56 -2.65
CA TYR A 125 -39.99 -23.12 -2.58
C TYR A 125 -41.31 -22.40 -2.82
N LEU A 126 -41.67 -21.49 -1.91
CA LEU A 126 -42.86 -20.66 -2.06
C LEU A 126 -42.48 -19.24 -2.48
N ARG A 127 -41.65 -18.55 -1.69
CA ARG A 127 -41.22 -17.17 -1.97
C ARG A 127 -40.11 -16.71 -1.03
N GLY A 128 -39.49 -15.59 -1.41
CA GLY A 128 -38.60 -14.82 -0.58
C GLY A 128 -37.25 -15.49 -0.33
N GLY A 129 -36.48 -14.87 0.55
CA GLY A 129 -35.16 -15.34 0.94
C GLY A 129 -34.03 -14.56 0.28
N TYR A 130 -32.85 -14.75 0.85
CA TYR A 130 -31.64 -14.05 0.47
C TYR A 130 -30.50 -15.02 0.29
N LEU A 131 -29.75 -14.82 -0.80
CA LEU A 131 -28.46 -15.42 -1.02
C LEU A 131 -27.37 -14.41 -0.64
N THR A 132 -26.46 -14.81 0.23
CA THR A 132 -25.32 -13.99 0.68
C THR A 132 -24.01 -14.73 0.40
N PRO A 133 -23.10 -14.23 -0.45
CA PRO A 133 -21.78 -14.80 -0.61
C PRO A 133 -21.02 -14.91 0.71
N VAL A 134 -20.32 -16.02 0.92
CA VAL A 134 -19.47 -16.24 2.10
C VAL A 134 -18.03 -16.10 1.65
N LYS A 135 -17.32 -15.11 2.22
CA LYS A 135 -15.90 -14.91 1.93
C LYS A 135 -15.08 -16.12 2.38
N ARG A 136 -14.30 -16.69 1.46
CA ARG A 136 -13.34 -17.74 1.78
C ARG A 136 -12.06 -17.10 2.29
N PRO A 137 -11.52 -17.53 3.44
CA PRO A 137 -10.20 -17.10 3.88
C PRO A 137 -9.14 -17.48 2.85
N GLU A 138 -8.23 -16.56 2.56
CA GLU A 138 -7.06 -16.79 1.71
C GLU A 138 -5.83 -17.01 2.58
N THR A 139 -4.98 -17.98 2.26
CA THR A 139 -3.69 -18.17 2.94
C THR A 139 -2.56 -17.63 2.09
N LEU A 140 -1.91 -16.58 2.57
CA LEU A 140 -0.75 -15.95 1.94
C LEU A 140 0.54 -16.52 2.51
N ARG A 141 1.60 -16.49 1.69
CA ARG A 141 2.94 -16.97 2.06
C ARG A 141 3.97 -15.89 1.74
N PHE A 142 4.74 -15.49 2.74
CA PHE A 142 5.75 -14.43 2.60
C PHE A 142 7.15 -15.04 2.56
N ARG A 143 8.05 -14.47 1.75
CA ARG A 143 9.47 -14.86 1.79
C ARG A 143 10.19 -14.11 2.93
N PRO A 144 11.16 -14.75 3.61
CA PRO A 144 12.06 -14.04 4.51
C PRO A 144 12.80 -12.91 3.78
N LEU A 145 13.13 -11.83 4.48
CA LEU A 145 13.76 -10.63 3.92
C LEU A 145 15.03 -10.95 3.12
N GLY A 146 15.86 -11.89 3.60
CA GLY A 146 17.10 -12.28 2.93
C GLY A 146 16.87 -12.88 1.52
N GLU A 147 15.80 -13.64 1.35
CA GLU A 147 15.39 -14.19 0.05
C GLU A 147 14.68 -13.14 -0.80
N ALA A 148 13.79 -12.36 -0.18
CA ALA A 148 13.04 -11.30 -0.85
C ALA A 148 13.94 -10.15 -1.37
N LEU A 149 15.14 -9.98 -0.83
CA LEU A 149 16.16 -9.05 -1.34
C LEU A 149 16.87 -9.58 -2.61
N GLN A 150 16.86 -10.89 -2.85
CA GLN A 150 17.48 -11.50 -4.03
C GLN A 150 16.46 -11.74 -5.14
N ALA A 151 15.23 -12.10 -4.75
CA ALA A 151 14.12 -12.37 -5.66
C ALA A 151 12.87 -11.57 -5.19
N PRO A 152 12.82 -10.26 -5.48
CA PRO A 152 11.76 -9.40 -4.97
C PRO A 152 10.42 -9.65 -5.67
N GLU A 153 9.36 -9.74 -4.86
CA GLU A 153 7.97 -9.66 -5.31
C GLU A 153 7.47 -8.24 -5.02
N CYS A 154 7.38 -7.42 -6.08
CA CYS A 154 7.02 -6.01 -5.99
C CYS A 154 5.58 -5.78 -6.43
N ILE A 155 4.86 -4.96 -5.68
CA ILE A 155 3.55 -4.46 -6.10
C ILE A 155 3.74 -3.38 -7.17
N VAL A 156 2.96 -3.50 -8.25
CA VAL A 156 2.84 -2.46 -9.27
C VAL A 156 2.02 -1.31 -8.69
N THR A 157 2.66 -0.16 -8.52
CA THR A 157 2.03 1.07 -8.03
C THR A 157 1.57 2.00 -9.16
N ASP A 158 2.19 1.88 -10.34
CA ASP A 158 1.84 2.61 -11.55
C ASP A 158 1.83 1.62 -12.73
N TYR A 159 0.67 1.46 -13.37
CA TYR A 159 0.51 0.57 -14.51
C TYR A 159 1.06 1.15 -15.82
N ALA A 160 1.42 2.45 -15.86
CA ALA A 160 2.11 3.04 -17.00
C ALA A 160 3.59 2.59 -17.08
N ASP A 161 4.19 2.25 -15.94
CA ASP A 161 5.56 1.70 -15.85
C ASP A 161 5.60 0.51 -14.87
N PRO A 162 5.17 -0.68 -15.29
CA PRO A 162 5.11 -1.86 -14.43
C PRO A 162 6.49 -2.36 -13.97
N ASP A 163 7.58 -1.94 -14.63
CA ASP A 163 8.95 -2.29 -14.27
C ASP A 163 9.54 -1.35 -13.19
N ARG A 164 8.94 -0.17 -12.99
CA ARG A 164 9.37 0.85 -12.02
C ARG A 164 9.67 0.29 -10.62
N PRO A 165 8.86 -0.62 -10.04
CA PRO A 165 9.14 -1.17 -8.72
C PRO A 165 10.41 -2.04 -8.67
N ARG A 166 10.67 -2.83 -9.72
CA ARG A 166 11.88 -3.67 -9.81
C ARG A 166 13.12 -2.80 -10.01
N GLN A 167 13.03 -1.76 -10.84
CA GLN A 167 14.11 -0.78 -11.02
C GLN A 167 14.39 -0.03 -9.71
N SER A 168 13.34 0.37 -8.99
CA SER A 168 13.45 1.00 -7.67
C SER A 168 14.12 0.10 -6.66
N HIS A 169 13.78 -1.20 -6.63
CA HIS A 169 14.45 -2.18 -5.78
C HIS A 169 15.97 -2.15 -5.98
N VAL A 170 16.43 -2.22 -7.23
CA VAL A 170 17.85 -2.17 -7.58
C VAL A 170 18.49 -0.84 -7.16
N ALA A 171 17.80 0.29 -7.39
CA ALA A 171 18.26 1.62 -6.97
C ALA A 171 18.47 1.70 -5.45
N TRP A 172 17.54 1.19 -4.66
CA TRP A 172 17.67 1.09 -3.20
C TRP A 172 18.83 0.18 -2.79
N LEU A 173 18.95 -1.02 -3.37
CA LEU A 173 20.09 -1.92 -3.10
C LEU A 173 21.43 -1.21 -3.32
N ALA A 174 21.57 -0.51 -4.46
CA ALA A 174 22.77 0.23 -4.82
C ALA A 174 23.05 1.39 -3.85
N LEU A 175 22.02 2.17 -3.49
CA LEU A 175 22.15 3.27 -2.54
C LEU A 175 22.67 2.79 -1.18
N HIS A 176 22.15 1.67 -0.67
CA HIS A 176 22.63 1.13 0.61
C HIS A 176 24.05 0.55 0.53
N ARG A 177 24.41 -0.10 -0.59
CA ARG A 177 25.79 -0.55 -0.83
C ARG A 177 26.75 0.64 -0.86
N TRP A 178 26.36 1.73 -1.53
CA TRP A 178 27.14 2.95 -1.58
C TRP A 178 27.31 3.58 -0.19
N ARG A 179 26.22 3.69 0.58
CA ARG A 179 26.26 4.22 1.95
C ARG A 179 27.19 3.38 2.84
N ARG A 180 27.14 2.05 2.71
CA ARG A 180 28.02 1.14 3.45
C ARG A 180 29.49 1.38 3.14
N ALA A 181 29.84 1.57 1.86
CA ALA A 181 31.21 1.79 1.45
C ALA A 181 31.76 3.17 1.87
N ASN A 182 30.90 4.19 1.93
CA ASN A 182 31.32 5.57 2.16
C ASN A 182 31.04 6.09 3.57
N GLY A 183 30.29 5.37 4.41
CA GLY A 183 29.94 5.78 5.78
C GLY A 183 28.97 6.96 5.89
N ARG A 184 28.49 7.49 4.75
CA ARG A 184 27.55 8.62 4.67
C ARG A 184 26.53 8.39 3.57
N TRP A 185 25.47 9.19 3.55
CA TRP A 185 24.59 9.27 2.38
C TRP A 185 25.26 10.10 1.27
N PRO A 186 24.88 9.87 -0.01
CA PRO A 186 25.25 10.78 -1.09
C PRO A 186 24.89 12.22 -0.72
N GLN A 187 25.78 13.15 -1.02
CA GLN A 187 25.52 14.57 -0.84
C GLN A 187 24.45 15.04 -1.84
N ALA A 188 23.65 16.02 -1.40
CA ALA A 188 22.56 16.58 -2.19
C ALA A 188 23.06 17.00 -3.58
N TYR A 189 22.45 16.46 -4.62
CA TYR A 189 22.77 16.79 -6.02
C TYR A 189 24.26 16.69 -6.42
N HIS A 190 25.05 15.92 -5.68
CA HIS A 190 26.48 15.72 -5.98
C HIS A 190 26.65 14.64 -7.05
N GLU A 191 27.11 15.03 -8.24
CA GLU A 191 27.15 14.12 -9.40
C GLU A 191 28.11 12.95 -9.20
N GLU A 192 29.28 13.15 -8.60
CA GLU A 192 30.24 12.05 -8.42
C GLU A 192 29.72 10.98 -7.46
N ASP A 193 29.02 11.40 -6.39
CA ASP A 193 28.38 10.47 -5.45
C ASP A 193 27.28 9.68 -6.17
N ALA A 194 26.41 10.40 -6.89
CA ALA A 194 25.31 9.80 -7.64
C ALA A 194 25.80 8.84 -8.73
N ALA A 195 26.86 9.20 -9.46
CA ALA A 195 27.50 8.34 -10.44
C ALA A 195 28.04 7.04 -9.79
N GLY A 196 28.60 7.14 -8.58
CA GLY A 196 29.00 5.96 -7.80
C GLY A 196 27.81 5.03 -7.46
N VAL A 197 26.65 5.59 -7.12
CA VAL A 197 25.43 4.79 -6.89
C VAL A 197 24.93 4.17 -8.19
N VAL A 198 24.95 4.91 -9.30
CA VAL A 198 24.57 4.41 -10.64
C VAL A 198 25.44 3.23 -11.06
N GLN A 199 26.76 3.32 -10.87
CA GLN A 199 27.68 2.22 -11.19
C GLN A 199 27.33 0.94 -10.40
N LEU A 200 27.04 1.07 -9.11
CA LEU A 200 26.62 -0.06 -8.28
C LEU A 200 25.27 -0.64 -8.72
N ALA A 201 24.32 0.20 -9.15
CA ALA A 201 23.02 -0.22 -9.64
C ALA A 201 23.14 -0.98 -10.96
N GLN A 202 23.91 -0.45 -11.91
CA GLN A 202 24.15 -1.08 -13.21
C GLN A 202 24.95 -2.37 -13.12
N ALA A 203 25.79 -2.51 -12.09
CA ALA A 203 26.46 -3.78 -11.79
C ALA A 203 25.50 -4.86 -11.26
N ILE A 204 24.35 -4.47 -10.69
CA ILE A 204 23.28 -5.40 -10.25
C ILE A 204 22.35 -5.71 -11.42
N ASP A 205 21.86 -4.68 -12.10
CA ASP A 205 21.01 -4.80 -13.28
C ASP A 205 21.35 -3.69 -14.29
N PRO A 206 22.00 -4.03 -15.42
CA PRO A 206 22.38 -3.05 -16.44
C PRO A 206 21.20 -2.30 -17.08
N SER A 207 19.97 -2.83 -16.97
CA SER A 207 18.77 -2.21 -17.54
C SER A 207 18.19 -1.09 -16.67
N VAL A 208 18.67 -0.92 -15.43
CA VAL A 208 18.14 0.11 -14.52
C VAL A 208 18.38 1.53 -15.08
N PRO A 209 17.34 2.36 -15.20
CA PRO A 209 17.50 3.72 -15.70
C PRO A 209 18.38 4.56 -14.78
N SER A 210 19.48 5.12 -15.30
CA SER A 210 20.41 5.90 -14.49
C SER A 210 19.79 7.17 -13.92
N ASN A 211 18.77 7.74 -14.58
CA ASN A 211 18.05 8.91 -14.07
C ASN A 211 17.29 8.60 -12.78
N LEU A 212 16.61 7.45 -12.70
CA LEU A 212 15.92 6.99 -11.50
C LEU A 212 16.90 6.88 -10.33
N VAL A 213 18.03 6.22 -10.56
CA VAL A 213 19.07 6.01 -9.53
C VAL A 213 19.68 7.34 -9.09
N ARG A 214 19.91 8.28 -10.02
CA ARG A 214 20.39 9.63 -9.71
C ARG A 214 19.40 10.40 -8.85
N MET A 215 18.12 10.40 -9.19
CA MET A 215 17.10 11.11 -8.41
C MET A 215 17.02 10.60 -6.96
N LEU A 216 17.11 9.29 -6.77
CA LEU A 216 17.21 8.69 -5.44
C LEU A 216 18.50 9.14 -4.72
N ALA A 217 19.66 9.05 -5.38
CA ALA A 217 20.94 9.43 -4.79
C ALA A 217 20.98 10.90 -4.40
N TYR A 218 20.59 11.81 -5.30
CA TYR A 218 20.57 13.25 -5.07
C TYR A 218 19.77 13.66 -3.85
N THR A 219 18.73 12.90 -3.50
CA THR A 219 17.80 13.27 -2.43
C THR A 219 17.92 12.39 -1.20
N ALA A 220 18.82 11.40 -1.19
CA ALA A 220 18.94 10.40 -0.13
C ALA A 220 19.20 10.99 1.27
N GLY A 221 19.93 12.10 1.35
CA GLY A 221 20.15 12.82 2.61
C GLY A 221 18.92 13.58 3.12
N GLY A 222 17.93 13.80 2.27
CA GLY A 222 16.74 14.61 2.54
C GLY A 222 15.64 13.87 3.28
N ARG A 223 14.71 14.63 3.84
CA ARG A 223 13.53 14.15 4.57
C ARG A 223 12.34 15.05 4.26
N LEU A 224 11.33 14.48 3.58
CA LEU A 224 10.06 15.15 3.33
C LEU A 224 9.01 14.64 4.31
N ASN A 225 8.42 15.55 5.09
CA ASN A 225 7.35 15.18 6.01
C ASN A 225 6.12 14.57 5.32
N PRO A 226 5.62 15.08 4.16
CA PRO A 226 4.51 14.44 3.46
C PRO A 226 4.78 12.99 3.08
N LEU A 227 6.02 12.68 2.65
CA LEU A 227 6.41 11.31 2.32
C LEU A 227 6.49 10.42 3.55
N ALA A 228 7.03 10.93 4.67
CA ALA A 228 7.02 10.21 5.94
C ALA A 228 5.59 9.93 6.43
N CYS A 229 4.67 10.89 6.26
CA CYS A 229 3.25 10.72 6.57
C CYS A 229 2.61 9.63 5.71
N PHE A 230 2.84 9.66 4.40
CA PHE A 230 2.33 8.66 3.46
C PHE A 230 2.86 7.25 3.78
N MET A 231 4.18 7.08 3.86
CA MET A 231 4.80 5.79 4.13
C MET A 231 4.46 5.28 5.54
N GLY A 232 4.35 6.17 6.53
CA GLY A 232 3.92 5.83 7.88
C GLY A 232 2.47 5.36 7.95
N GLY A 233 1.57 6.01 7.20
CA GLY A 233 0.18 5.57 7.06
C GLY A 233 0.06 4.18 6.41
N MET A 234 0.83 3.94 5.35
CA MET A 234 0.91 2.62 4.72
C MET A 234 1.41 1.56 5.70
N ALA A 235 2.52 1.82 6.41
CA ALA A 235 3.05 0.90 7.40
C ALA A 235 2.07 0.63 8.55
N ALA A 236 1.39 1.66 9.06
CA ALA A 236 0.37 1.52 10.09
C ALA A 236 -0.80 0.65 9.62
N GLN A 237 -1.24 0.82 8.38
CA GLN A 237 -2.27 -0.04 7.81
C GLN A 237 -1.79 -1.50 7.73
N GLU A 238 -0.56 -1.75 7.31
CA GLU A 238 0.00 -3.11 7.28
C GLU A 238 0.08 -3.73 8.69
N VAL A 239 0.37 -2.95 9.74
CA VAL A 239 0.28 -3.42 11.13
C VAL A 239 -1.14 -3.89 11.46
N LEU A 240 -2.16 -3.09 11.11
CA LEU A 240 -3.55 -3.48 11.34
C LEU A 240 -3.92 -4.76 10.59
N LYS A 241 -3.47 -4.91 9.34
CA LYS A 241 -3.68 -6.14 8.56
C LYS A 241 -3.04 -7.33 9.24
N GLY A 242 -1.76 -7.22 9.63
CA GLY A 242 -1.03 -8.27 10.34
C GLY A 242 -1.70 -8.68 11.66
N CYS A 243 -2.27 -7.74 12.42
CA CYS A 243 -2.93 -8.06 13.69
C CYS A 243 -4.38 -8.55 13.56
N SER A 244 -5.05 -8.33 12.42
CA SER A 244 -6.49 -8.61 12.27
C SER A 244 -6.82 -9.73 11.27
N GLY A 245 -5.91 -10.05 10.34
CA GLY A 245 -6.24 -10.91 9.21
C GLY A 245 -7.28 -10.29 8.27
N LYS A 246 -7.50 -8.97 8.33
CA LYS A 246 -8.41 -8.22 7.46
C LYS A 246 -7.61 -7.37 6.48
N PHE A 247 -8.12 -7.30 5.25
CA PHE A 247 -7.51 -6.77 4.02
C PHE A 247 -6.28 -7.54 3.55
N ARG A 248 -6.13 -7.64 2.23
CA ARG A 248 -4.92 -8.20 1.63
C ARG A 248 -3.71 -7.31 1.98
N PRO A 249 -2.69 -7.83 2.68
CA PRO A 249 -1.46 -7.11 2.93
C PRO A 249 -0.68 -6.83 1.65
N VAL A 250 0.21 -5.87 1.73
CA VAL A 250 1.28 -5.74 0.75
C VAL A 250 2.02 -7.09 0.72
N GLN A 251 2.27 -7.64 -0.46
CA GLN A 251 3.04 -8.88 -0.65
C GLN A 251 4.02 -8.63 -1.80
N GLN A 252 5.28 -8.29 -1.56
CA GLN A 252 6.01 -8.16 -0.28
C GLN A 252 6.72 -6.81 -0.19
N TRP A 253 7.13 -6.25 -1.34
CA TRP A 253 7.72 -4.93 -1.49
C TRP A 253 6.75 -3.94 -2.15
N LEU A 254 6.68 -2.75 -1.57
CA LEU A 254 6.06 -1.58 -2.17
C LEU A 254 7.13 -0.49 -2.30
N TYR A 255 7.27 0.03 -3.53
CA TYR A 255 8.12 1.16 -3.83
C TYR A 255 7.25 2.33 -4.28
N PHE A 256 7.57 3.52 -3.77
CA PHE A 256 6.90 4.74 -4.16
C PHE A 256 7.95 5.83 -4.37
N ASP A 257 7.77 6.65 -5.40
CA ASP A 257 8.56 7.84 -5.59
C ASP A 257 7.70 9.01 -6.05
N ALA A 258 8.04 10.20 -5.55
CA ALA A 258 7.47 11.48 -5.97
C ALA A 258 8.51 12.27 -6.77
N ALA A 259 9.22 11.59 -7.69
CA ALA A 259 10.31 12.20 -8.45
C ALA A 259 9.87 13.41 -9.28
N ASP A 260 8.60 13.46 -9.69
CA ASP A 260 8.02 14.59 -10.42
C ASP A 260 7.95 15.89 -9.59
N CYS A 261 8.08 15.79 -8.26
CA CYS A 261 8.14 16.94 -7.36
C CYS A 261 9.56 17.50 -7.20
N LEU A 262 10.57 16.91 -7.84
CA LEU A 262 11.95 17.37 -7.74
C LEU A 262 12.18 18.66 -8.54
N PRO A 263 13.11 19.52 -8.09
CA PRO A 263 13.46 20.74 -8.80
C PRO A 263 13.92 20.46 -10.23
N SER A 264 13.75 21.45 -11.10
CA SER A 264 14.26 21.40 -12.48
C SER A 264 15.79 21.26 -12.49
N PRO A 265 16.41 20.73 -13.56
CA PRO A 265 17.86 20.57 -13.64
C PRO A 265 18.66 21.87 -13.36
N ALA A 266 18.12 23.04 -13.72
CA ALA A 266 18.73 24.34 -13.44
C ALA A 266 18.75 24.65 -11.93
N GLU A 267 17.69 24.33 -11.21
CA GLU A 267 17.60 24.51 -9.75
C GLU A 267 18.47 23.49 -9.02
N GLN A 268 18.56 22.25 -9.52
CA GLN A 268 19.42 21.19 -8.95
C GLN A 268 20.90 21.61 -8.90
N GLN A 269 21.38 22.30 -9.93
CA GLN A 269 22.78 22.77 -9.98
C GLN A 269 23.09 23.80 -8.88
N GLN A 270 22.11 24.59 -8.45
CA GLN A 270 22.26 25.54 -7.34
C GLN A 270 22.34 24.83 -5.99
N LEU A 271 21.73 23.63 -5.88
CA LEU A 271 21.67 22.84 -4.65
C LEU A 271 22.90 21.96 -4.42
N ALA A 272 23.70 21.69 -5.44
CA ALA A 272 24.91 20.87 -5.34
C ALA A 272 25.93 21.39 -4.30
N ASN A 273 25.91 22.70 -4.02
CA ASN A 273 26.78 23.35 -3.03
C ASN A 273 26.07 23.72 -1.72
N PHE A 274 24.84 23.23 -1.52
CA PHE A 274 24.09 23.52 -0.30
C PHE A 274 24.69 22.75 0.88
N HIS A 275 24.91 23.46 1.99
CA HIS A 275 25.32 22.89 3.26
C HIS A 275 24.22 23.13 4.30
N THR A 276 23.89 22.08 5.05
CA THR A 276 22.92 22.13 6.14
C THR A 276 23.45 22.98 7.28
N GLU A 277 22.70 23.98 7.73
CA GLU A 277 23.09 24.88 8.83
C GLU A 277 22.54 24.41 10.19
N GLY A 278 21.98 23.20 10.27
CA GLY A 278 21.29 22.70 11.46
C GLY A 278 19.89 23.31 11.61
N ALA A 279 19.33 23.88 10.54
CA ALA A 279 18.01 24.46 10.57
C ALA A 279 16.93 23.38 10.52
N ARG A 280 15.77 23.68 11.10
CA ARG A 280 14.64 22.75 11.19
C ARG A 280 14.12 22.21 9.85
N TYR A 281 14.41 22.90 8.74
CA TYR A 281 13.94 22.55 7.39
C TYR A 281 15.05 21.97 6.50
N ASP A 282 16.26 21.72 7.02
CA ASP A 282 17.39 21.23 6.23
C ASP A 282 17.06 19.96 5.44
N GLY A 283 16.32 19.02 6.06
CA GLY A 283 15.88 17.80 5.38
C GLY A 283 14.98 18.06 4.17
N GLN A 284 14.14 19.11 4.22
CA GLN A 284 13.28 19.51 3.10
C GLN A 284 14.07 20.30 2.06
N VAL A 285 14.95 21.19 2.49
CA VAL A 285 15.78 22.04 1.61
C VAL A 285 16.76 21.19 0.79
N VAL A 286 17.31 20.11 1.36
CA VAL A 286 18.13 19.14 0.61
C VAL A 286 17.40 18.55 -0.60
N VAL A 287 16.06 18.48 -0.56
CA VAL A 287 15.25 17.91 -1.64
C VAL A 287 14.71 19.01 -2.57
N LEU A 288 14.05 20.03 -2.01
CA LEU A 288 13.29 21.03 -2.77
C LEU A 288 14.05 22.34 -2.99
N GLY A 289 15.08 22.60 -2.18
CA GLY A 289 15.87 23.82 -2.23
C GLY A 289 15.35 25.00 -1.41
N CYS A 290 16.25 25.97 -1.18
CA CYS A 290 15.96 27.16 -0.37
C CYS A 290 14.87 28.03 -0.97
N GLN A 291 14.83 28.15 -2.31
CA GLN A 291 13.83 28.95 -3.00
C GLN A 291 12.43 28.40 -2.79
N ALA A 292 12.24 27.08 -2.96
CA ALA A 292 10.96 26.42 -2.69
C ALA A 292 10.55 26.58 -1.21
N GLN A 293 11.51 26.44 -0.29
CA GLN A 293 11.25 26.67 1.13
C GLN A 293 10.78 28.10 1.44
N GLU A 294 11.38 29.11 0.78
CA GLU A 294 11.01 30.51 0.97
C GLU A 294 9.65 30.84 0.35
N VAL A 295 9.34 30.25 -0.80
CA VAL A 295 8.00 30.31 -1.40
C VAL A 295 6.98 29.73 -0.43
N LEU A 296 7.17 28.49 0.03
CA LEU A 296 6.26 27.80 0.96
C LEU A 296 5.99 28.61 2.23
N LYS A 297 7.04 29.20 2.82
CA LYS A 297 6.92 30.06 4.01
C LYS A 297 5.98 31.23 3.79
N ASN A 298 6.01 31.85 2.62
CA ASN A 298 5.27 33.07 2.34
C ASN A 298 3.95 32.85 1.59
N MET A 299 3.52 31.59 1.42
CA MET A 299 2.20 31.28 0.86
C MET A 299 1.07 31.52 1.87
N ASN A 300 -0.11 31.83 1.34
CA ASN A 300 -1.35 31.99 2.12
C ASN A 300 -2.26 30.79 1.84
N PHE A 301 -2.49 29.98 2.87
CA PHE A 301 -3.34 28.79 2.79
C PHE A 301 -4.71 29.06 3.42
N PHE A 302 -5.76 28.58 2.75
CA PHE A 302 -7.10 28.53 3.32
C PHE A 302 -7.53 27.06 3.44
N VAL A 303 -7.60 26.56 4.67
CA VAL A 303 -7.97 25.18 4.99
C VAL A 303 -9.44 25.15 5.42
N VAL A 304 -10.25 24.41 4.66
CA VAL A 304 -11.69 24.25 4.92
C VAL A 304 -11.91 22.87 5.52
N GLY A 305 -12.25 22.83 6.80
CA GLY A 305 -12.38 21.62 7.62
C GLY A 305 -11.15 21.36 8.50
N ALA A 306 -11.41 21.09 9.77
CA ALA A 306 -10.47 20.78 10.84
C ALA A 306 -10.72 19.38 11.46
N GLY A 307 -11.48 18.52 10.76
CA GLY A 307 -11.58 17.09 11.08
C GLY A 307 -10.30 16.30 10.77
N ALA A 308 -10.39 14.98 10.63
CA ALA A 308 -9.21 14.10 10.49
C ALA A 308 -8.21 14.54 9.39
N LEU A 309 -8.70 14.79 8.17
CA LEU A 309 -7.86 15.29 7.06
C LEU A 309 -7.31 16.70 7.33
N GLY A 310 -8.10 17.55 7.97
CA GLY A 310 -7.70 18.91 8.35
C GLY A 310 -6.54 18.91 9.34
N CYS A 311 -6.62 18.07 10.38
CA CYS A 311 -5.52 17.89 11.35
C CYS A 311 -4.22 17.40 10.67
N GLU A 312 -4.31 16.40 9.81
CA GLU A 312 -3.15 15.85 9.09
C GLU A 312 -2.54 16.85 8.10
N LEU A 313 -3.38 17.61 7.39
CA LEU A 313 -2.93 18.71 6.52
C LEU A 313 -2.23 19.80 7.33
N LEU A 314 -2.80 20.24 8.46
CA LEU A 314 -2.21 21.26 9.32
C LEU A 314 -0.86 20.81 9.91
N LYS A 315 -0.74 19.54 10.33
CA LYS A 315 0.54 18.94 10.73
C LYS A 315 1.55 19.03 9.59
N ASN A 316 1.15 18.70 8.36
CA ASN A 316 2.04 18.78 7.20
C ASN A 316 2.47 20.22 6.90
N LEU A 317 1.53 21.18 6.89
CA LEU A 317 1.85 22.60 6.70
C LEU A 317 2.83 23.10 7.77
N ALA A 318 2.59 22.76 9.04
CA ALA A 318 3.46 23.14 10.15
C ALA A 318 4.88 22.58 10.02
N LEU A 319 5.03 21.30 9.68
CA LEU A 319 6.33 20.64 9.55
C LEU A 319 7.09 21.06 8.29
N MET A 320 6.37 21.48 7.23
CA MET A 320 6.97 22.04 6.02
C MET A 320 7.30 23.54 6.14
N GLY A 321 6.86 24.19 7.22
CA GLY A 321 7.01 25.64 7.42
C GLY A 321 6.12 26.48 6.51
N ALA A 322 5.04 25.89 5.99
CA ALA A 322 4.13 26.53 5.06
C ALA A 322 3.31 27.63 5.75
N GLY A 323 3.29 28.83 5.17
CA GLY A 323 2.60 30.00 5.75
C GLY A 323 3.24 30.57 7.02
N ALA A 324 4.45 30.13 7.40
CA ALA A 324 5.15 30.58 8.61
C ALA A 324 6.12 31.75 8.39
N GLY A 325 6.18 32.29 7.18
CA GLY A 325 7.00 33.45 6.80
C GLY A 325 6.30 34.78 7.09
N PRO A 326 7.02 35.91 7.00
CA PRO A 326 6.48 37.24 7.32
C PRO A 326 5.30 37.68 6.44
N LYS A 327 5.15 37.08 5.24
CA LYS A 327 4.02 37.33 4.33
C LYS A 327 3.05 36.14 4.23
N GLY A 328 3.32 35.06 4.96
CA GLY A 328 2.53 33.83 4.93
C GLY A 328 1.42 33.85 5.96
N SER A 329 0.39 33.03 5.71
CA SER A 329 -0.70 32.81 6.66
C SER A 329 -1.35 31.45 6.42
N VAL A 330 -1.96 30.90 7.47
CA VAL A 330 -2.83 29.72 7.40
C VAL A 330 -4.14 30.09 8.07
N THR A 331 -5.20 30.24 7.28
CA THR A 331 -6.56 30.47 7.76
C THR A 331 -7.29 29.14 7.76
N VAL A 332 -7.91 28.78 8.89
CA VAL A 332 -8.66 27.53 9.05
C VAL A 332 -10.10 27.87 9.40
N THR A 333 -11.06 27.17 8.78
CA THR A 333 -12.48 27.27 9.14
C THR A 333 -13.06 25.88 9.35
N ASP A 334 -13.79 25.73 10.44
CA ASP A 334 -14.65 24.59 10.72
C ASP A 334 -15.77 25.07 11.66
N MET A 335 -17.01 24.72 11.37
CA MET A 335 -18.17 25.10 12.18
C MET A 335 -18.53 24.03 13.21
N ASP A 336 -17.94 22.84 13.11
CA ASP A 336 -18.21 21.72 14.00
C ASP A 336 -17.35 21.83 15.28
N ALA A 337 -17.78 21.11 16.33
CA ALA A 337 -17.03 20.93 17.57
C ALA A 337 -16.36 19.55 17.61
N ILE A 338 -15.29 19.41 18.42
CA ILE A 338 -14.66 18.11 18.72
C ILE A 338 -15.60 17.26 19.56
#